data_AF-A0A932K687-F1
#
_entry.id   AF-A0A932K687-F1
#
_cell.length_a   1.000
_cell.length_b   1.000
_cell.length_c   1.000
_cell.angle_alpha   90.00
_cell.angle_beta   90.00
_cell.angle_gamma   90.00
#
_symmetry.space_group_name_H-M   'P 1'
#
loop_
_entity.id
_entity.type
_entity.pdbx_description
1 polymer ?
#
loop_
_entity_poly.entity_id
_entity_poly.type
_entity_poly.pdbx_seq_one_letter_code
_entity_poly.pdbx_strand_id
1 'polypeptide(L)' 'MQCPQCQVDNRAGRKFCAGCGQALSLPCPQCGFVNEPFDRFCGGCG' A
#
# COMPACT_ATOMS: atom_id res chain seq x y z
N MET A 1 8.52 -5.45 2.42
CA MET A 1 7.41 -4.68 3.04
C MET A 1 6.51 -5.66 3.75
N GLN A 2 6.24 -5.45 5.03
CA GLN A 2 5.50 -6.43 5.82
C GLN A 2 3.99 -6.22 5.66
N CYS A 3 3.26 -7.29 5.36
CA CYS A 3 1.80 -7.22 5.26
C CYS A 3 1.19 -6.96 6.65
N PRO A 4 0.35 -5.94 6.84
CA PRO A 4 -0.23 -5.65 8.15
C PRO A 4 -1.20 -6.74 8.63
N GLN A 5 -1.80 -7.50 7.71
CA GLN A 5 -2.78 -8.54 8.05
C GLN A 5 -2.15 -9.88 8.40
N CYS A 6 -1.23 -10.39 7.56
CA CYS A 6 -0.66 -11.72 7.73
C CYS A 6 0.84 -11.73 8.05
N GLN A 7 1.45 -10.55 8.20
CA GLN A 7 2.86 -10.37 8.57
C GLN A 7 3.90 -10.97 7.61
N VAL A 8 3.49 -11.43 6.43
CA VAL A 8 4.42 -11.92 5.40
C VAL A 8 5.22 -10.78 4.79
N ASP A 9 6.50 -11.00 4.53
CA ASP A 9 7.32 -10.02 3.82
C ASP A 9 7.07 -10.09 2.30
N ASN A 10 6.75 -8.94 1.72
CA ASN A 10 6.46 -8.77 0.29
C ASN A 10 7.56 -7.93 -0.37
N ARG A 11 7.89 -8.27 -1.62
CA ARG A 11 8.74 -7.41 -2.45
C ARG A 11 8.16 -6.00 -2.58
N ALA A 12 9.05 -5.01 -2.56
CA ALA A 12 8.76 -3.62 -2.92
C ALA A 12 7.97 -3.53 -4.24
N GLY A 13 6.96 -2.65 -4.29
CA GLY A 13 6.13 -2.41 -5.48
C GLY A 13 4.96 -3.38 -5.69
N ARG A 14 4.75 -4.39 -4.84
CA ARG A 14 3.53 -5.21 -4.90
C ARG A 14 2.30 -4.42 -4.45
N LYS A 15 1.23 -4.47 -5.26
CA LYS A 15 -0.07 -3.87 -4.90
C LYS A 15 -0.87 -4.74 -3.92
N PHE A 16 -0.68 -6.05 -3.96
CA PHE A 16 -1.37 -7.03 -3.11
C PHE A 16 -0.39 -8.00 -2.46
N CYS A 17 -0.74 -8.47 -1.27
CA CYS A 17 0.01 -9.42 -0.48
C CYS A 17 0.05 -10.79 -1.18
N ALA A 18 1.24 -11.36 -1.35
CA ALA A 18 1.43 -12.67 -1.94
C ALA A 18 0.90 -13.83 -1.06
N GLY A 19 0.72 -13.61 0.24
CA GLY A 19 0.25 -14.63 1.18
C GLY A 19 -1.27 -14.62 1.41
N CYS A 20 -1.90 -13.44 1.43
CA CYS A 20 -3.32 -13.32 1.78
C CYS A 20 -4.17 -12.47 0.82
N GLY A 21 -3.57 -11.87 -0.22
CA GLY A 21 -4.30 -11.04 -1.20
C GLY A 21 -4.66 -9.63 -0.72
N GLN A 22 -4.39 -9.26 0.54
CA GLN A 22 -4.68 -7.92 1.06
C GLN A 22 -3.94 -6.83 0.27
N ALA A 23 -4.62 -5.72 -0.01
CA ALA A 23 -3.99 -4.56 -0.61
C ALA A 23 -2.87 -4.02 0.30
N LEU A 24 -1.69 -3.85 -0.28
CA LEU A 24 -0.50 -3.37 0.40
C LEU A 24 -0.33 -1.85 0.29
N SER A 25 -0.95 -1.25 -0.73
CA SER A 25 -1.09 0.19 -0.88
C SER A 25 -2.18 0.68 0.08
N LEU A 26 -1.86 1.64 0.94
CA LEU A 26 -2.84 2.27 1.81
C LEU A 26 -3.43 3.50 1.11
N PRO A 27 -4.76 3.67 1.11
CA PRO A 27 -5.39 4.88 0.61
C PRO A 27 -5.02 6.08 1.49
N CYS A 28 -4.92 7.26 0.88
CA CYS A 28 -4.72 8.52 1.58
C CYS A 28 -5.83 8.71 2.62
N PRO A 29 -5.51 9.00 3.89
CA PRO A 29 -6.53 9.18 4.93
C PRO A 29 -7.42 10.41 4.71
N GLN A 30 -6.95 11.38 3.91
CA GLN A 30 -7.71 12.61 3.63
C GLN A 30 -8.70 12.45 2.47
N CYS A 31 -8.29 11.83 1.36
CA CYS A 31 -9.09 11.79 0.13
C CYS A 31 -9.40 10.37 -0.40
N GLY A 32 -8.84 9.33 0.22
CA GLY A 32 -9.03 7.93 -0.22
C GLY A 32 -8.20 7.50 -1.42
N PHE A 33 -7.38 8.39 -2.01
CA PHE A 33 -6.56 8.05 -3.19
C PHE A 33 -5.46 7.02 -2.85
N VAL A 34 -5.33 5.97 -3.67
CA VAL A 34 -4.34 4.91 -3.45
C VAL A 34 -3.00 5.29 -4.10
N ASN A 35 -2.06 5.77 -3.29
CA ASN A 35 -0.72 6.14 -3.75
C ASN A 35 0.17 4.91 -3.97
N GLU A 36 1.23 5.07 -4.77
CA GLU A 36 2.28 4.08 -4.86
C GLU A 36 3.14 4.08 -3.58
N PRO A 37 3.75 2.94 -3.20
CA PRO A 37 4.48 2.82 -1.94
C PRO A 37 5.65 3.79 -1.75
N PHE A 38 6.13 4.41 -2.83
CA PHE A 38 7.27 5.33 -2.83
C PHE A 38 6.88 6.79 -2.98
N ASP A 39 5.59 7.08 -3.10
CA ASP A 39 5.10 8.45 -3.18
C ASP A 39 5.29 9.13 -1.83
N ARG A 40 6.00 10.26 -1.84
CA ARG A 40 6.21 11.08 -0.63
C ARG A 40 5.00 11.97 -0.31
N PHE A 41 4.15 12.20 -1.29
CA PHE A 41 3.01 13.10 -1.26
C PHE A 41 1.80 12.44 -1.92
N CYS A 42 0.59 12.91 -1.65
CA CYS A 42 -0.59 12.28 -2.22
C CYS A 42 -0.86 12.82 -3.62
N GLY A 43 -0.86 11.94 -4.63
CA GLY A 43 -1.19 12.32 -6.01
C GLY A 43 -2.63 12.79 -6.21
N GLY A 44 -3.54 12.50 -5.27
CA GLY A 44 -4.96 12.89 -5.35
C GLY A 44 -5.28 14.25 -4.72
N CYS A 45 -4.64 14.62 -3.61
CA CYS A 45 -4.97 15.84 -2.88
C CYS A 45 -3.79 16.75 -2.52
N GLY A 46 -2.55 16.39 -2.91
CA GLY A 46 -1.32 17.13 -2.60
C GLY A 46 -0.67 16.60 -1.33
#